data_AF-A0A016SRD3-F1
#
_entry.id   AF-A0A016SRD3-F1
#
_cell.length_a   1.000
_cell.length_b   1.000
_cell.length_c   1.000
_cell.angle_alpha   90.00
_cell.angle_beta   90.00
_cell.angle_gamma   90.00
#
_symmetry.space_group_name_H-M   'P 1'
#
loop_
_entity.id
_entity.type
_entity.pdbx_description
1 polymer ?
#
loop_
_entity_poly.entity_id
_entity_poly.type
_entity_poly.pdbx_seq_one_letter_code
_entity_poly.pdbx_strand_id
1 'polypeptide(L)'
;MKTYCIVSCLWLQLAACYKCDDYDFYKKDVKNYIKHCGKKLHVSFTKKSAVIDAEDFPEDEFNKFFSRMRRFQVCIRIENTLLERVEFPAISEKADAKCQNALAAIVIRNNPRLEVIVFGNGSVPASYVPTLMVRGNRKLSKETIDGLNFLKAGARKSRRNSIQVFGECQVPKPLTSLDDLIDCESLHGDIVLRGRTLQPPREPLKPFNLTGCVIVKNTKVENIDFLRSLQVQELPSWLCENEIVDNPNLCIREDLERHLRTRIVDLNMTVQEDCGGCALGWVLIRDCPLQLKILSIRIGLMF
;
A
#
# COMPACT_ATOMS: atom_id res chain seq x y z
N MET A 1 8.11 22.95 -31.08
CA MET A 1 7.00 23.68 -31.71
C MET A 1 6.61 24.84 -30.82
N LYS A 2 6.83 26.08 -31.26
CA LYS A 2 6.35 27.29 -30.58
C LYS A 2 4.89 27.50 -31.01
N THR A 3 3.94 27.28 -30.11
CA THR A 3 2.53 27.58 -30.38
C THR A 3 2.29 29.06 -30.09
N TYR A 4 2.05 29.86 -31.13
CA TYR A 4 1.71 31.27 -31.00
C TYR A 4 0.23 31.41 -30.60
N CYS A 5 -0.03 32.08 -29.48
CA CYS A 5 -1.36 32.61 -29.20
C CYS A 5 -1.51 33.91 -30.00
N ILE A 6 -2.34 33.89 -31.04
CA ILE A 6 -2.76 35.10 -31.76
C ILE A 6 -3.74 35.83 -30.84
N VAL A 7 -3.25 36.85 -30.15
CA VAL A 7 -4.08 37.79 -29.39
C VAL A 7 -4.36 38.99 -30.29
N SER A 8 -5.55 39.00 -30.88
CA SER A 8 -6.14 40.21 -31.48
C SER A 8 -6.34 41.24 -30.37
N CYS A 9 -5.45 42.23 -30.32
CA CYS A 9 -5.49 43.35 -29.38
C CYS A 9 -6.59 44.35 -29.75
N LEU A 10 -7.62 44.43 -28.92
CA LEU A 10 -8.19 45.68 -28.42
C LEU A 10 -8.92 45.27 -27.13
N TRP A 11 -8.67 45.96 -26.01
CA TRP A 11 -8.94 45.55 -24.61
C TRP A 11 -7.83 44.70 -23.96
N LEU A 12 -6.71 45.35 -23.64
CA LEU A 12 -5.63 44.81 -22.79
C LEU A 12 -6.11 44.68 -21.34
N GLN A 13 -6.73 43.55 -21.01
CA GLN A 13 -6.39 42.87 -19.75
C GLN A 13 -5.34 41.83 -20.10
N LEU A 14 -4.16 41.93 -19.49
CA LEU A 14 -3.08 40.94 -19.57
C LEU A 14 -3.62 39.58 -19.11
N ALA A 15 -4.24 38.83 -20.01
CA ALA A 15 -4.49 37.42 -19.82
C ALA A 15 -3.12 36.75 -19.90
N ALA A 16 -2.41 36.70 -18.77
CA ALA A 16 -1.21 35.90 -18.62
C ALA A 16 -1.55 34.48 -19.11
N CYS A 17 -0.95 34.06 -20.23
CA CYS A 17 -1.08 32.70 -20.71
C CYS A 17 -0.29 31.81 -19.75
N TYR A 18 -0.95 31.35 -18.68
CA TYR A 18 -0.40 30.35 -17.78
C TYR A 18 -0.06 29.10 -18.58
N LYS A 19 1.22 28.73 -18.58
CA LYS A 19 1.65 27.49 -19.17
C LYS A 19 1.47 26.38 -18.15
N CYS A 20 0.61 25.42 -18.47
CA CYS A 20 0.36 24.25 -17.64
C CYS A 20 1.44 23.17 -17.83
N ASP A 21 2.68 23.63 -18.06
CA ASP A 21 3.91 22.87 -18.09
C ASP A 21 4.92 23.30 -17.00
N ASP A 22 4.58 24.38 -16.27
CA ASP A 22 5.39 24.97 -15.20
C ASP A 22 5.09 24.31 -13.85
N TYR A 23 5.99 23.42 -13.45
CA TYR A 23 5.90 22.73 -12.17
C TYR A 23 6.21 23.63 -10.97
N ASP A 24 7.07 24.63 -11.14
CA ASP A 24 7.45 25.52 -10.05
C ASP A 24 6.26 26.44 -9.71
N PHE A 25 5.48 26.85 -10.71
CA PHE A 25 4.18 27.51 -10.49
C PHE A 25 3.18 26.61 -9.75
N TYR A 26 3.04 25.34 -10.16
CA TYR A 26 2.21 24.36 -9.44
C TYR A 26 2.62 24.26 -7.95
N LYS A 27 3.92 24.11 -7.68
CA LYS A 27 4.42 23.96 -6.30
C LYS A 27 4.25 25.22 -5.45
N LYS A 28 4.35 26.40 -6.07
CA LYS A 28 4.20 27.68 -5.36
C LYS A 28 2.75 27.98 -5.00
N ASP A 29 1.80 27.66 -5.89
CA ASP A 29 0.40 28.03 -5.73
C ASP A 29 -0.53 27.02 -6.42
N VAL A 30 -0.76 25.90 -5.74
CA VAL A 30 -1.62 24.81 -6.23
C VAL A 30 -3.02 25.31 -6.57
N LYS A 31 -3.62 26.16 -5.72
CA LYS A 31 -4.98 26.67 -5.92
C LYS A 31 -5.12 27.49 -7.20
N ASN A 32 -4.21 28.44 -7.43
CA ASN A 32 -4.24 29.21 -8.68
C ASN A 32 -3.87 28.34 -9.89
N TYR A 33 -2.92 27.41 -9.73
CA TYR A 33 -2.60 26.45 -10.79
C TYR A 33 -3.85 25.68 -11.24
N ILE A 34 -4.60 25.09 -10.31
CA ILE A 34 -5.86 24.36 -10.59
C ILE A 34 -6.88 25.26 -11.28
N LYS A 35 -7.08 26.47 -10.77
CA LYS A 35 -8.05 27.43 -11.32
C LYS A 35 -7.77 27.74 -12.80
N HIS A 36 -6.49 27.85 -13.17
CA HIS A 36 -6.06 28.18 -14.53
C HIS A 36 -5.89 26.95 -15.43
N CYS A 37 -5.35 25.86 -14.90
CA CYS A 37 -4.97 24.66 -15.65
C CYS A 37 -6.03 23.55 -15.64
N GLY A 38 -6.91 23.48 -14.65
CA GLY A 38 -8.00 22.49 -14.59
C GLY A 38 -9.08 22.68 -15.67
N LYS A 39 -9.07 23.81 -16.38
CA LYS A 39 -9.93 24.05 -17.56
C LYS A 39 -9.28 23.62 -18.87
N LYS A 40 -8.01 23.22 -18.85
CA LYS A 40 -7.26 22.81 -20.04
C LYS A 40 -7.55 21.35 -20.34
N LEU A 41 -7.43 21.00 -21.63
CA LEU A 41 -7.57 19.62 -22.07
C LEU A 41 -6.29 18.81 -21.83
N HIS A 42 -5.14 19.49 -21.78
CA HIS A 42 -3.81 18.89 -21.65
C HIS A 42 -3.01 19.55 -20.54
N VAL A 43 -2.31 18.73 -19.76
CA VAL A 43 -1.31 19.15 -18.77
C VAL A 43 -0.06 18.29 -18.93
N SER A 44 1.11 18.89 -18.78
CA SER A 44 2.39 18.19 -18.81
C SER A 44 3.31 18.79 -17.77
N PHE A 45 4.40 18.12 -17.43
CA PHE A 45 5.51 18.78 -16.73
C PHE A 45 6.80 18.47 -17.47
N THR A 46 7.64 19.47 -17.65
CA THR A 46 8.95 19.30 -18.30
C THR A 46 9.95 18.58 -17.39
N LYS A 47 9.79 18.72 -16.07
CA LYS A 47 10.64 18.12 -15.04
C LYS A 47 10.19 16.69 -14.74
N LYS A 48 11.09 15.71 -14.94
CA LYS A 48 10.80 14.27 -14.73
C LYS A 48 10.52 13.86 -13.28
N SER A 49 10.88 14.72 -12.32
CA SER A 49 10.57 14.55 -10.90
C SER A 49 9.29 15.28 -10.46
N ALA A 50 8.60 15.93 -11.40
CA ALA A 50 7.37 16.64 -11.10
C ALA A 50 6.20 15.68 -10.84
N VAL A 51 5.63 15.79 -9.64
CA VAL A 51 4.52 14.98 -9.16
C VAL A 51 3.36 15.89 -8.75
N ILE A 52 2.16 15.58 -9.23
CA ILE A 52 0.89 16.05 -8.66
C ILE A 52 0.53 15.10 -7.52
N ASP A 53 0.43 15.64 -6.31
CA ASP A 53 0.08 14.86 -5.13
C ASP A 53 -1.37 15.10 -4.75
N ALA A 54 -2.18 14.06 -4.69
CA ALA A 54 -3.59 14.16 -4.33
C ALA A 54 -3.81 14.67 -2.90
N GLU A 55 -2.81 14.58 -2.02
CA GLU A 55 -2.84 15.20 -0.69
C GLU A 55 -2.98 16.73 -0.76
N ASP A 56 -2.53 17.35 -1.86
CA ASP A 56 -2.66 18.80 -2.09
C ASP A 56 -4.13 19.24 -2.38
N PHE A 57 -5.10 18.29 -2.42
CA PHE A 57 -6.45 18.51 -2.95
C PHE A 57 -7.56 17.93 -2.07
N PRO A 58 -8.69 18.65 -1.91
CA PRO A 58 -9.99 18.03 -1.67
C PRO A 58 -10.41 17.10 -2.82
N GLU A 59 -11.21 16.08 -2.53
CA GLU A 59 -11.66 15.08 -3.53
C GLU A 59 -12.36 15.71 -4.74
N ASP A 60 -13.28 16.64 -4.48
CA ASP A 60 -14.05 17.32 -5.52
C ASP A 60 -13.14 18.18 -6.41
N GLU A 61 -12.14 18.85 -5.84
CA GLU A 61 -11.14 19.60 -6.61
C GLU A 61 -10.24 18.69 -7.44
N PHE A 62 -9.80 17.56 -6.88
CA PHE A 62 -8.97 16.58 -7.58
C PHE A 62 -9.69 16.02 -8.81
N ASN A 63 -10.90 15.49 -8.62
CA ASN A 63 -11.68 14.92 -9.70
C ASN A 63 -12.11 16.00 -10.71
N LYS A 64 -12.45 17.21 -10.25
CA LYS A 64 -12.75 18.35 -11.14
C LYS A 64 -11.56 18.74 -11.98
N PHE A 65 -10.34 18.74 -11.43
CA PHE A 65 -9.12 19.06 -12.17
C PHE A 65 -8.92 18.10 -13.35
N PHE A 66 -9.12 16.80 -13.16
CA PHE A 66 -8.97 15.80 -14.23
C PHE A 66 -10.22 15.58 -15.10
N SER A 67 -11.39 16.09 -14.71
CA SER A 67 -12.69 15.83 -15.36
C SER A 67 -12.76 16.11 -16.87
N ARG A 68 -11.94 17.03 -17.38
CA ARG A 68 -11.92 17.45 -18.79
C ARG A 68 -10.63 17.07 -19.52
N MET A 69 -9.67 16.47 -18.81
CA MET A 69 -8.36 16.20 -19.37
C MET A 69 -8.41 15.02 -20.33
N ARG A 70 -8.09 15.30 -21.60
CA ARG A 70 -8.02 14.28 -22.66
C ARG A 70 -6.69 13.54 -22.65
N ARG A 71 -5.64 14.22 -22.20
CA ARG A 71 -4.26 13.74 -22.09
C ARG A 71 -3.55 14.42 -20.94
N PHE A 72 -2.68 13.69 -20.26
CA PHE A 72 -1.73 14.29 -19.32
C PHE A 72 -0.37 13.59 -19.37
N GLN A 73 0.69 14.36 -19.12
CA GLN A 73 2.07 13.90 -19.08
C GLN A 73 2.72 14.33 -17.77
N VAL A 74 2.11 13.92 -16.67
CA VAL A 74 2.51 14.23 -15.30
C VAL A 74 2.51 12.95 -14.47
N CYS A 75 3.39 12.90 -13.47
CA CYS A 75 3.36 11.84 -12.47
C CYS A 75 2.27 12.17 -11.44
N ILE A 76 1.45 11.20 -11.07
CA ILE A 76 0.34 11.37 -10.12
C ILE A 76 0.57 10.44 -8.94
N ARG A 77 0.48 10.99 -7.74
CA ARG A 77 0.57 10.24 -6.48
C ARG A 77 -0.73 10.42 -5.69
N ILE A 78 -1.39 9.31 -5.38
CA ILE A 78 -2.60 9.24 -4.56
C ILE A 78 -2.30 8.25 -3.43
N GLU A 79 -1.67 8.74 -2.37
CA GLU A 79 -1.22 7.90 -1.26
C GLU A 79 -1.74 8.40 0.07
N ASN A 80 -2.22 7.50 0.93
CA ASN A 80 -2.69 7.83 2.29
C ASN A 80 -3.78 8.92 2.32
N THR A 81 -4.58 9.03 1.26
CA THR A 81 -5.67 10.02 1.17
C THR A 81 -6.99 9.43 1.66
N LEU A 82 -7.97 10.30 1.92
CA LEU A 82 -9.33 9.90 2.25
C LEU A 82 -10.27 9.86 1.04
N LEU A 83 -9.72 9.88 -0.19
CA LEU A 83 -10.51 9.84 -1.41
C LEU A 83 -11.33 8.56 -1.49
N GLU A 84 -12.61 8.69 -1.81
CA GLU A 84 -13.52 7.57 -2.09
C GLU A 84 -13.52 7.22 -3.58
N ARG A 85 -13.31 8.22 -4.45
CA ARG A 85 -13.34 8.07 -5.90
C ARG A 85 -12.19 8.80 -6.58
N VAL A 86 -11.61 8.15 -7.59
CA VAL A 86 -10.60 8.74 -8.48
C VAL A 86 -11.04 8.57 -9.93
N GLU A 87 -11.24 9.68 -10.63
CA GLU A 87 -11.84 9.64 -11.97
C GLU A 87 -11.04 10.42 -13.01
N PHE A 88 -10.80 9.77 -14.15
CA PHE A 88 -10.22 10.38 -15.35
C PHE A 88 -11.18 10.19 -16.55
N PRO A 89 -12.38 10.79 -16.52
CA PRO A 89 -13.48 10.43 -17.41
C PRO A 89 -13.26 10.87 -18.87
N ALA A 90 -12.50 11.94 -19.10
CA ALA A 90 -12.32 12.52 -20.42
C ALA A 90 -11.11 12.00 -21.19
N ILE A 91 -10.35 11.02 -20.67
CA ILE A 91 -9.16 10.50 -21.36
C ILE A 91 -9.57 9.93 -22.72
N SER A 92 -9.05 10.54 -23.78
CA SER A 92 -9.29 10.16 -25.17
C SER A 92 -8.03 10.21 -26.02
N GLU A 93 -6.88 10.51 -25.41
CA GLU A 93 -5.58 10.61 -26.05
C GLU A 93 -4.51 9.96 -25.15
N LYS A 94 -3.37 9.60 -25.73
CA LYS A 94 -2.31 8.90 -24.99
C LYS A 94 -1.71 9.75 -23.86
N ALA A 95 -2.05 9.40 -22.62
CA ALA A 95 -1.36 9.88 -21.43
C ALA A 95 -0.10 9.04 -21.19
N ASP A 96 1.01 9.73 -20.93
CA ASP A 96 2.32 9.11 -20.73
C ASP A 96 3.23 10.08 -19.98
N ALA A 97 3.81 9.62 -18.87
CA ALA A 97 4.70 10.40 -18.04
C ALA A 97 5.98 9.62 -17.74
N LYS A 98 7.13 10.28 -17.86
CA LYS A 98 8.44 9.72 -17.52
C LYS A 98 8.82 10.12 -16.11
N CYS A 99 8.45 9.30 -15.14
CA CYS A 99 8.72 9.53 -13.72
C CYS A 99 10.09 8.97 -13.32
N GLN A 100 10.97 9.83 -12.81
CA GLN A 100 12.37 9.45 -12.55
C GLN A 100 12.52 8.46 -11.38
N ASN A 101 11.61 8.52 -10.39
CA ASN A 101 11.70 7.75 -9.14
C ASN A 101 10.43 6.95 -8.83
N ALA A 102 9.49 6.83 -9.78
CA ALA A 102 8.25 6.11 -9.57
C ALA A 102 8.21 4.85 -10.44
N LEU A 103 7.74 3.75 -9.86
CA LEU A 103 7.53 2.50 -10.59
C LEU A 103 6.48 2.68 -11.69
N ALA A 104 5.48 3.52 -11.45
CA ALA A 104 4.39 3.83 -12.36
C ALA A 104 4.21 5.35 -12.51
N ALA A 105 3.51 5.77 -13.58
CA ALA A 105 3.15 7.16 -13.79
C ALA A 105 2.02 7.60 -12.87
N ILE A 106 1.10 6.70 -12.55
CA ILE A 106 0.07 6.88 -11.53
C ILE A 106 0.32 5.85 -10.43
N VAL A 107 0.48 6.32 -9.20
CA VAL A 107 0.64 5.48 -8.00
C VAL A 107 -0.52 5.75 -7.06
N ILE A 108 -1.29 4.71 -6.74
CA ILE A 108 -2.46 4.74 -5.87
C ILE A 108 -2.24 3.74 -4.74
N ARG A 109 -1.94 4.22 -3.53
CA ARG A 109 -1.56 3.32 -2.43
C ARG A 109 -2.17 3.68 -1.10
N ASN A 110 -2.63 2.67 -0.37
CA ASN A 110 -3.05 2.83 1.02
C ASN A 110 -4.09 3.94 1.24
N ASN A 111 -5.11 4.02 0.37
CA ASN A 111 -6.23 4.93 0.55
C ASN A 111 -7.38 4.15 1.21
N PRO A 112 -7.63 4.30 2.53
CA PRO A 112 -8.53 3.42 3.28
C PRO A 112 -10.01 3.54 2.89
N ARG A 113 -10.38 4.61 2.18
CA ARG A 113 -11.76 4.87 1.75
C ARG A 113 -11.97 4.70 0.25
N LEU A 114 -10.91 4.46 -0.51
CA LEU A 114 -11.00 4.42 -1.98
C LEU A 114 -11.76 3.17 -2.42
N GLU A 115 -12.89 3.39 -3.09
CA GLU A 115 -13.80 2.35 -3.55
C GLU A 115 -13.74 2.20 -5.07
N VAL A 116 -13.55 3.32 -5.79
CA VAL A 116 -13.72 3.36 -7.25
C VAL A 116 -12.59 4.13 -7.93
N ILE A 117 -12.06 3.54 -9.02
CA ILE A 117 -11.10 4.17 -9.94
C ILE A 117 -11.65 4.04 -11.36
N VAL A 118 -11.84 5.16 -12.05
CA VAL A 118 -12.43 5.18 -13.39
C VAL A 118 -11.48 5.80 -14.41
N PHE A 119 -11.27 5.12 -15.53
CA PHE A 119 -10.56 5.64 -16.69
C PHE A 119 -11.49 5.67 -17.91
N GLY A 120 -11.75 6.88 -18.43
CA GLY A 120 -12.70 7.08 -19.52
C GLY A 120 -14.13 6.72 -19.15
N ASN A 121 -15.03 6.72 -20.14
CA ASN A 121 -16.42 6.27 -19.96
C ASN A 121 -16.59 4.77 -20.30
N GLY A 122 -15.66 3.91 -19.86
CA GLY A 122 -15.72 2.44 -20.05
C GLY A 122 -15.09 1.88 -21.33
N SER A 123 -14.65 2.74 -22.27
CA SER A 123 -14.09 2.33 -23.56
C SER A 123 -12.80 3.09 -23.91
N VAL A 124 -11.84 3.14 -22.98
CA VAL A 124 -10.53 3.78 -23.23
C VAL A 124 -9.50 2.73 -23.69
N PRO A 125 -8.76 2.96 -24.79
CA PRO A 125 -7.68 2.06 -25.18
C PRO A 125 -6.64 1.91 -24.07
N ALA A 126 -6.19 0.68 -23.81
CA ALA A 126 -5.14 0.37 -22.83
C ALA A 126 -3.87 1.22 -23.02
N SER A 127 -3.53 1.52 -24.27
CA SER A 127 -2.38 2.34 -24.66
C SER A 127 -2.50 3.81 -24.29
N TYR A 128 -3.71 4.29 -23.95
CA TYR A 128 -3.94 5.68 -23.56
C TYR A 128 -3.81 5.89 -22.06
N VAL A 129 -3.97 4.82 -21.28
CA VAL A 129 -3.82 4.88 -19.83
C VAL A 129 -2.35 4.67 -19.48
N PRO A 130 -1.73 5.59 -18.72
CA PRO A 130 -0.30 5.51 -18.41
C PRO A 130 -0.03 4.34 -17.44
N THR A 131 1.24 4.04 -17.15
CA THR A 131 1.56 2.96 -16.22
C THR A 131 0.93 3.19 -14.85
N LEU A 132 0.39 2.13 -14.26
CA LEU A 132 -0.47 2.22 -13.08
C LEU A 132 -0.05 1.24 -11.99
N MET A 133 0.14 1.74 -10.78
CA MET A 133 0.34 0.94 -9.57
C MET A 133 -0.80 1.22 -8.59
N VAL A 134 -1.59 0.21 -8.27
CA VAL A 134 -2.69 0.26 -7.29
C VAL A 134 -2.44 -0.81 -6.23
N ARG A 135 -2.14 -0.43 -4.99
CA ARG A 135 -1.81 -1.37 -3.90
C ARG A 135 -2.37 -0.98 -2.54
N GLY A 136 -2.84 -1.96 -1.78
CA GLY A 136 -3.24 -1.81 -0.38
C GLY A 136 -4.43 -0.88 -0.13
N ASN A 137 -5.32 -0.69 -1.10
CA ASN A 137 -6.56 0.08 -0.93
C ASN A 137 -7.68 -0.88 -0.49
N ARG A 138 -7.89 -1.01 0.83
CA ARG A 138 -8.73 -2.06 1.44
C ARG A 138 -10.18 -2.08 0.96
N LYS A 139 -10.75 -0.92 0.61
CA LYS A 139 -12.16 -0.78 0.17
C LYS A 139 -12.35 -0.82 -1.34
N LEU A 140 -11.28 -1.01 -2.12
CA LEU A 140 -11.37 -0.98 -3.56
C LEU A 140 -12.27 -2.11 -4.07
N SER A 141 -13.31 -1.77 -4.83
CA SER A 141 -14.31 -2.75 -5.22
C SER A 141 -13.74 -3.81 -6.18
N LYS A 142 -14.30 -5.02 -6.14
CA LYS A 142 -13.90 -6.10 -7.03
C LYS A 142 -14.11 -5.72 -8.50
N GLU A 143 -15.21 -5.05 -8.80
CA GLU A 143 -15.56 -4.56 -10.14
C GLU A 143 -14.51 -3.56 -10.65
N THR A 144 -14.04 -2.67 -9.78
CA THR A 144 -12.98 -1.72 -10.11
C THR A 144 -11.68 -2.45 -10.42
N ILE A 145 -11.28 -3.41 -9.58
CA ILE A 145 -10.06 -4.21 -9.77
C ILE A 145 -10.12 -4.99 -11.09
N ASP A 146 -11.24 -5.66 -11.36
CA ASP A 146 -11.46 -6.43 -12.60
C ASP A 146 -11.43 -5.52 -13.83
N GLY A 147 -12.06 -4.33 -13.75
CA GLY A 147 -12.02 -3.32 -14.81
C GLY A 147 -10.60 -2.81 -15.10
N LEU A 148 -9.79 -2.55 -14.06
CA LEU A 148 -8.39 -2.16 -14.21
C LEU A 148 -7.54 -3.28 -14.82
N ASN A 149 -7.76 -4.52 -14.40
CA ASN A 149 -7.07 -5.68 -14.96
C ASN A 149 -7.41 -5.88 -16.44
N PHE A 150 -8.70 -5.80 -16.81
CA PHE A 150 -9.15 -5.86 -18.19
C PHE A 150 -8.51 -4.75 -19.04
N LEU A 151 -8.56 -3.51 -18.54
CA LEU A 151 -7.96 -2.35 -19.19
C LEU A 151 -6.45 -2.53 -19.41
N LYS A 152 -5.74 -3.17 -18.48
CA LYS A 152 -4.28 -3.38 -18.57
C LYS A 152 -3.88 -4.66 -19.30
N ALA A 153 -4.78 -5.61 -19.51
CA ALA A 153 -4.51 -6.81 -20.31
C ALA A 153 -4.19 -6.47 -21.78
N GLY A 154 -4.79 -5.41 -22.33
CA GLY A 154 -4.53 -4.94 -23.69
C GLY A 154 -3.23 -4.12 -23.87
N ALA A 155 -2.53 -3.79 -22.79
CA ALA A 155 -1.24 -3.11 -22.87
C ALA A 155 -0.11 -4.15 -23.01
N ARG A 156 0.99 -3.81 -23.70
CA ARG A 156 2.24 -4.61 -23.59
C ARG A 156 2.52 -4.82 -22.10
N LYS A 157 2.66 -6.07 -21.66
CA LYS A 157 2.94 -6.45 -20.26
C LYS A 157 4.08 -5.59 -19.72
N SER A 158 3.73 -4.49 -19.08
CA SER A 158 4.68 -3.58 -18.48
C SER A 158 4.87 -4.06 -17.06
N ARG A 159 6.12 -4.37 -16.70
CA ARG A 159 6.48 -4.69 -15.30
C ARG A 159 6.13 -3.56 -14.32
N ARG A 160 5.78 -2.38 -14.86
CA ARG A 160 5.37 -1.18 -14.12
C ARG A 160 3.87 -1.11 -13.85
N ASN A 161 3.07 -2.00 -14.42
CA ASN A 161 1.66 -2.14 -14.06
C ASN A 161 1.54 -3.14 -12.92
N SER A 162 0.89 -2.74 -11.83
CA SER A 162 0.75 -3.58 -10.63
C SER A 162 -0.58 -3.24 -9.99
N ILE A 163 -1.56 -4.12 -10.12
CA ILE A 163 -2.91 -3.94 -9.58
C ILE A 163 -3.10 -4.92 -8.42
N GLN A 164 -3.67 -4.44 -7.33
CA GLN A 164 -3.98 -5.24 -6.15
C GLN A 164 -4.99 -6.33 -6.44
N VAL A 165 -4.97 -7.36 -5.59
CA VAL A 165 -6.07 -8.33 -5.51
C VAL A 165 -7.20 -7.78 -4.64
N PHE A 166 -8.39 -8.37 -4.75
CA PHE A 166 -9.51 -8.05 -3.87
C PHE A 166 -9.15 -8.41 -2.42
N GLY A 167 -9.57 -7.57 -1.46
CA GLY A 167 -9.24 -7.76 -0.04
C GLY A 167 -7.78 -7.47 0.33
N GLU A 168 -6.99 -6.87 -0.57
CA GLU A 168 -5.60 -6.48 -0.28
C GLU A 168 -5.53 -5.24 0.64
N CYS A 169 -4.73 -5.33 1.68
CA CYS A 169 -4.40 -4.24 2.60
C CYS A 169 -2.92 -3.88 2.54
N GLN A 170 -2.58 -2.62 2.78
CA GLN A 170 -1.19 -2.23 3.02
C GLN A 170 -0.81 -2.62 4.45
N VAL A 171 0.35 -3.27 4.62
CA VAL A 171 0.93 -3.47 5.96
C VAL A 171 1.33 -2.10 6.53
N PRO A 172 0.81 -1.69 7.70
CA PRO A 172 1.20 -0.43 8.34
C PRO A 172 2.69 -0.38 8.66
N LYS A 173 3.28 0.81 8.54
CA LYS A 173 4.68 1.07 8.88
C LYS A 173 4.75 2.22 9.89
N PRO A 174 5.04 1.97 11.18
CA PRO A 174 5.28 0.66 11.81
C PRO A 174 4.00 -0.14 12.05
N LEU A 175 4.11 -1.47 12.13
CA LEU A 175 3.02 -2.35 12.58
C LEU A 175 2.98 -2.36 14.11
N THR A 176 1.98 -1.72 14.69
CA THR A 176 1.83 -1.59 16.15
C THR A 176 0.61 -2.31 16.71
N SER A 177 -0.41 -2.55 15.89
CA SER A 177 -1.59 -3.33 16.26
C SER A 177 -1.93 -4.34 15.17
N LEU A 178 -2.35 -5.54 15.58
CA LEU A 178 -2.86 -6.54 14.64
C LEU A 178 -4.30 -6.24 14.19
N ASP A 179 -4.98 -5.29 14.83
CA ASP A 179 -6.30 -4.82 14.36
C ASP A 179 -6.24 -4.23 12.95
N ASP A 180 -5.09 -3.66 12.58
CA ASP A 180 -4.87 -3.09 11.25
C ASP A 180 -4.91 -4.16 10.15
N LEU A 181 -4.73 -5.43 10.51
CA LEU A 181 -4.74 -6.58 9.59
C LEU A 181 -6.09 -7.32 9.59
N ILE A 182 -7.06 -6.91 10.42
CA ILE A 182 -8.39 -7.52 10.45
C ILE A 182 -9.07 -7.34 9.09
N ASP A 183 -9.75 -8.39 8.63
CA ASP A 183 -10.42 -8.54 7.33
C ASP A 183 -9.53 -8.52 6.08
N CYS A 184 -8.21 -8.46 6.23
CA CYS A 184 -7.31 -8.50 5.09
C CYS A 184 -7.11 -9.95 4.63
N GLU A 185 -7.40 -10.22 3.35
CA GLU A 185 -7.16 -11.53 2.71
C GLU A 185 -5.78 -11.57 2.02
N SER A 186 -5.26 -10.40 1.68
CA SER A 186 -3.92 -10.23 1.14
C SER A 186 -3.26 -9.02 1.79
N LEU A 187 -1.97 -9.12 2.08
CA LEU A 187 -1.15 -8.07 2.65
C LEU A 187 -0.07 -7.66 1.66
N HIS A 188 0.06 -6.36 1.43
CA HIS A 188 1.11 -5.80 0.59
C HIS A 188 2.10 -4.99 1.43
N GLY A 189 3.40 -5.25 1.23
CA GLY A 189 4.50 -4.63 1.95
C GLY A 189 5.02 -5.49 3.10
N ASP A 190 6.12 -5.03 3.70
CA ASP A 190 6.87 -5.84 4.66
C ASP A 190 6.23 -5.81 6.05
N ILE A 191 6.13 -6.98 6.68
CA ILE A 191 5.83 -7.12 8.10
C ILE A 191 7.12 -6.87 8.86
N VAL A 192 7.24 -5.70 9.50
CA VAL A 192 8.43 -5.29 10.24
C VAL A 192 8.11 -5.10 11.71
N LEU A 193 8.68 -5.94 12.57
CA LEU A 193 8.60 -5.83 14.03
C LEU A 193 9.98 -5.49 14.59
N ARG A 194 10.11 -4.27 15.14
CA ARG A 194 11.37 -3.76 15.74
C ARG A 194 11.08 -2.95 17.01
N GLY A 195 11.70 -3.33 18.12
CA GLY A 195 11.78 -2.56 19.39
C GLY A 195 10.47 -2.33 20.18
N ARG A 196 9.30 -2.32 19.54
CA ARG A 196 8.00 -2.03 20.16
C ARG A 196 7.21 -3.30 20.47
N THR A 197 6.26 -3.19 21.39
CA THR A 197 5.23 -4.22 21.61
C THR A 197 4.18 -4.16 20.51
N LEU A 198 3.73 -5.32 20.08
CA LEU A 198 2.62 -5.49 19.13
C LEU A 198 1.36 -5.76 19.92
N GLN A 199 0.31 -4.98 19.68
CA GLN A 199 -0.99 -5.25 20.32
C GLN A 199 -1.65 -6.45 19.65
N PRO A 200 -2.24 -7.37 20.44
CA PRO A 200 -3.01 -8.50 19.90
C PRO A 200 -4.21 -7.99 19.11
N PRO A 201 -4.76 -8.81 18.20
CA PRO A 201 -5.96 -8.41 17.49
C PRO A 201 -7.17 -8.59 18.43
N ARG A 202 -8.15 -7.69 18.31
CA ARG A 202 -9.44 -7.77 19.02
C ARG A 202 -10.30 -8.93 18.54
N GLU A 203 -10.04 -9.43 17.34
CA GLU A 203 -10.75 -10.54 16.69
C GLU A 203 -9.75 -11.46 15.95
N PRO A 204 -10.08 -12.75 15.72
CA PRO A 204 -9.20 -13.63 14.97
C PRO A 204 -8.88 -13.11 13.57
N LEU A 205 -7.61 -13.11 13.19
CA LEU A 205 -7.20 -12.76 11.83
C LEU A 205 -7.65 -13.83 10.84
N LYS A 206 -8.19 -13.40 9.70
CA LYS A 206 -8.41 -14.29 8.56
C LYS A 206 -7.07 -14.84 8.07
N PRO A 207 -7.05 -16.04 7.47
CA PRO A 207 -5.89 -16.47 6.70
C PRO A 207 -5.57 -15.45 5.60
N PHE A 208 -4.30 -15.11 5.42
CA PHE A 208 -3.88 -14.08 4.48
C PHE A 208 -2.66 -14.51 3.66
N ASN A 209 -2.56 -13.95 2.46
CA ASN A 209 -1.34 -13.98 1.65
C ASN A 209 -0.49 -12.74 1.93
N LEU A 210 0.83 -12.83 1.74
CA LEU A 210 1.75 -11.72 1.91
C LEU A 210 2.58 -11.50 0.65
N THR A 211 2.45 -10.33 0.03
CA THR A 211 3.40 -9.83 -0.98
C THR A 211 4.38 -8.86 -0.31
N GLY A 212 5.48 -9.39 0.21
CA GLY A 212 6.47 -8.62 0.99
C GLY A 212 7.35 -9.51 1.86
N CYS A 213 8.22 -8.89 2.65
CA CYS A 213 9.13 -9.63 3.53
C CYS A 213 8.61 -9.74 4.97
N VAL A 214 9.08 -10.75 5.72
CA VAL A 214 8.86 -10.86 7.17
C VAL A 214 10.17 -10.57 7.89
N ILE A 215 10.19 -9.51 8.69
CA ILE A 215 11.39 -9.00 9.37
C ILE A 215 11.05 -8.77 10.85
N VAL A 216 11.46 -9.69 11.72
CA VAL A 216 11.30 -9.62 13.17
C VAL A 216 12.68 -9.59 13.80
N LYS A 217 13.11 -8.40 14.24
CA LYS A 217 14.45 -8.20 14.80
C LYS A 217 14.45 -7.31 16.02
N ASN A 218 15.21 -7.66 17.05
CA ASN A 218 15.37 -6.84 18.25
C ASN A 218 14.01 -6.36 18.79
N THR A 219 13.01 -7.25 18.80
CA THR A 219 11.66 -6.94 19.25
C THR A 219 11.45 -7.27 20.72
N LYS A 220 10.48 -6.59 21.35
CA LYS A 220 9.99 -6.90 22.70
C LYS A 220 8.76 -7.82 22.68
N VAL A 221 8.28 -8.17 21.48
CA VAL A 221 7.14 -9.06 21.27
C VAL A 221 7.47 -10.46 21.77
N GLU A 222 6.57 -11.04 22.57
CA GLU A 222 6.75 -12.36 23.18
C GLU A 222 6.29 -13.50 22.26
N ASN A 223 5.36 -13.23 21.34
CA ASN A 223 4.88 -14.23 20.37
C ASN A 223 4.54 -13.59 19.01
N ILE A 224 4.67 -14.39 17.96
CA ILE A 224 4.31 -14.03 16.58
C ILE A 224 3.27 -15.01 16.02
N ASP A 225 2.40 -15.52 16.90
CA ASP A 225 1.39 -16.54 16.56
C ASP A 225 0.42 -16.07 15.46
N PHE A 226 0.26 -14.77 15.27
CA PHE A 226 -0.55 -14.24 14.17
C PHE A 226 -0.04 -14.66 12.78
N LEU A 227 1.26 -14.98 12.65
CA LEU A 227 1.84 -15.52 11.42
C LEU A 227 1.37 -16.95 11.10
N ARG A 228 0.66 -17.63 12.02
CA ARG A 228 -0.06 -18.87 11.68
C ARG A 228 -1.11 -18.65 10.60
N SER A 229 -1.66 -17.44 10.52
CA SER A 229 -2.62 -17.07 9.47
C SER A 229 -1.97 -16.82 8.11
N LEU A 230 -0.63 -16.77 8.01
CA LEU A 230 0.06 -16.65 6.73
C LEU A 230 -0.08 -17.95 5.91
N GLN A 231 -0.73 -17.87 4.75
CA GLN A 231 -0.93 -19.00 3.85
C GLN A 231 0.17 -19.13 2.80
N VAL A 232 0.50 -18.03 2.13
CA VAL A 232 1.49 -17.95 1.07
C VAL A 232 2.24 -16.64 1.18
N GLN A 233 3.57 -16.71 1.04
CA GLN A 233 4.39 -15.53 0.79
C GLN A 233 4.74 -15.46 -0.70
N GLU A 234 4.36 -14.37 -1.34
CA GLU A 234 4.83 -14.01 -2.67
C GLU A 234 6.00 -13.05 -2.53
N LEU A 235 7.16 -13.47 -3.04
CA LEU A 235 8.33 -12.61 -3.03
C LEU A 235 8.09 -11.42 -3.98
N PRO A 236 8.30 -10.18 -3.52
CA PRO A 236 8.30 -9.05 -4.43
C PRO A 236 9.46 -9.19 -5.43
N SER A 237 9.40 -8.42 -6.51
CA SER A 237 10.41 -8.46 -7.58
C SER A 237 11.84 -8.05 -7.15
N TRP A 238 12.04 -7.62 -5.91
CA TRP A 238 13.33 -7.31 -5.30
C TRP A 238 13.58 -8.31 -4.16
N LEU A 239 14.82 -8.81 -4.02
CA LEU A 239 15.15 -9.86 -3.04
C LEU A 239 14.66 -9.48 -1.63
N CYS A 240 13.91 -10.40 -1.00
CA CYS A 240 13.58 -10.31 0.41
C CYS A 240 14.67 -10.96 1.25
N GLU A 241 15.01 -10.32 2.37
CA GLU A 241 15.76 -10.92 3.46
C GLU A 241 14.76 -11.22 4.57
N ASN A 242 14.21 -12.45 4.56
CA ASN A 242 13.26 -12.89 5.58
C ASN A 242 14.03 -13.28 6.84
N GLU A 243 13.75 -12.63 7.96
CA GLU A 243 14.56 -12.76 9.16
C GLU A 243 13.73 -12.71 10.45
N ILE A 244 13.98 -13.66 11.34
CA ILE A 244 13.47 -13.70 12.72
C ILE A 244 14.68 -13.96 13.62
N VAL A 245 15.38 -12.89 14.03
CA VAL A 245 16.67 -12.98 14.73
C VAL A 245 16.79 -11.95 15.85
N ASP A 246 17.63 -12.23 16.85
CA ASP A 246 17.94 -11.32 17.96
C ASP A 246 16.71 -10.85 18.76
N ASN A 247 15.79 -11.78 19.07
CA ASN A 247 14.55 -11.47 19.79
C ASN A 247 14.53 -12.19 21.16
N PRO A 248 15.11 -11.61 22.22
CA PRO A 248 15.38 -12.32 23.48
C PRO A 248 14.13 -12.72 24.28
N ASN A 249 12.98 -12.10 23.99
CA ASN A 249 11.71 -12.41 24.64
C ASN A 249 10.80 -13.28 23.77
N LEU A 250 11.17 -13.51 22.50
CA LEU A 250 10.31 -14.16 21.53
C LEU A 250 10.38 -15.66 21.72
N CYS A 251 9.25 -16.27 22.08
CA CYS A 251 9.13 -17.71 22.11
C CYS A 251 8.35 -18.22 20.90
N ILE A 252 8.93 -19.18 20.17
CA ILE A 252 8.33 -19.80 18.99
C ILE A 252 8.15 -21.29 19.29
N ARG A 253 6.91 -21.76 19.21
CA ARG A 253 6.60 -23.19 19.34
C ARG A 253 7.09 -23.95 18.09
N GLU A 254 7.46 -25.21 18.26
CA GLU A 254 7.97 -26.07 17.18
C GLU A 254 7.01 -26.16 15.98
N ASP A 255 5.70 -26.20 16.23
CA ASP A 255 4.68 -26.25 15.19
C ASP A 255 4.58 -24.93 14.39
N LEU A 256 4.75 -23.78 15.06
CA LEU A 256 4.85 -22.49 14.39
C LEU A 256 6.14 -22.39 13.58
N GLU A 257 7.28 -22.78 14.16
CA GLU A 257 8.57 -22.79 13.45
C GLU A 257 8.46 -23.61 12.15
N ARG A 258 7.92 -24.82 12.23
CA ARG A 258 7.70 -25.67 11.06
C ARG A 258 6.80 -24.99 10.03
N HIS A 259 5.71 -24.37 10.48
CA HIS A 259 4.81 -23.62 9.59
C HIS A 259 5.56 -22.50 8.88
N LEU A 260 6.27 -21.63 9.61
CA LEU A 260 7.00 -20.49 9.04
C LEU A 260 8.06 -20.94 8.02
N ARG A 261 8.86 -21.96 8.33
CA ARG A 261 9.88 -22.48 7.41
C ARG A 261 9.30 -23.07 6.12
N THR A 262 8.06 -23.56 6.15
CA THR A 262 7.38 -24.07 4.95
C THR A 262 6.71 -22.98 4.12
N ARG A 263 6.37 -21.82 4.73
CA ARG A 263 5.62 -20.75 4.07
C ARG A 263 6.47 -19.56 3.65
N ILE A 264 7.59 -19.33 4.32
CA ILE A 264 8.49 -18.19 4.12
C ILE A 264 9.78 -18.72 3.49
N VAL A 265 10.00 -18.36 2.23
CA VAL A 265 11.17 -18.78 1.46
C VAL A 265 12.42 -18.11 2.03
N ASP A 266 13.51 -18.87 2.16
CA ASP A 266 14.81 -18.40 2.64
C ASP A 266 14.76 -17.73 4.03
N LEU A 267 13.86 -18.19 4.92
CA LEU A 267 13.75 -17.66 6.28
C LEU A 267 14.99 -17.97 7.12
N ASN A 268 15.74 -16.92 7.47
CA ASN A 268 16.76 -16.97 8.51
C ASN A 268 16.11 -16.79 9.88
N MET A 269 16.15 -17.82 10.73
CA MET A 269 15.49 -17.80 12.03
C MET A 269 16.38 -18.39 13.11
N THR A 270 16.58 -17.63 14.20
CA THR A 270 17.20 -18.08 15.44
C THR A 270 16.12 -18.24 16.51
N VAL A 271 15.96 -19.45 17.01
CA VAL A 271 15.01 -19.80 18.07
C VAL A 271 15.77 -20.04 19.36
N GLN A 272 15.25 -19.55 20.48
CA GLN A 272 15.83 -19.79 21.81
C GLN A 272 15.45 -21.19 22.30
N GLU A 273 16.42 -21.97 22.74
CA GLU A 273 16.23 -23.39 23.11
C GLU A 273 15.40 -23.61 24.38
N ASP A 274 15.25 -22.58 25.22
CA ASP A 274 14.65 -22.69 26.56
C ASP A 274 13.48 -21.72 26.74
N CYS A 275 12.46 -21.88 25.89
CA CYS A 275 11.12 -21.35 26.15
C CYS A 275 10.53 -22.02 27.40
N GLY A 276 10.88 -21.53 28.59
CA GLY A 276 10.33 -22.01 29.85
C GLY A 276 8.82 -22.26 29.75
N GLY A 277 8.39 -23.48 30.06
CA GLY A 277 7.08 -24.02 29.69
C GLY A 277 5.90 -23.06 29.93
N CYS A 278 5.05 -22.96 28.90
CA CYS A 278 3.81 -22.18 28.84
C CYS A 278 3.97 -20.65 28.75
N ALA A 279 4.55 -20.15 27.67
CA ALA A 279 4.19 -18.82 27.17
C ALA A 279 2.72 -18.88 26.69
N LEU A 280 1.85 -18.10 27.33
CA LEU A 280 0.42 -17.97 27.03
C LEU A 280 0.25 -17.45 25.59
N GLY A 281 0.06 -18.36 24.63
CA GLY A 281 -0.33 -17.99 23.26
C GLY A 281 -1.73 -17.39 23.23
N TRP A 282 -1.99 -16.50 22.26
CA TRP A 282 -3.29 -15.83 22.06
C TRP A 282 -4.40 -16.76 21.52
N VAL A 283 -4.16 -18.07 21.53
CA VAL A 283 -5.11 -19.09 21.08
C VAL A 283 -5.80 -19.67 22.32
N LEU A 284 -7.12 -19.58 22.32
CA LEU A 284 -8.09 -20.15 23.27
C LEU A 284 -7.49 -21.14 24.29
N ILE A 285 -7.56 -20.71 25.55
CA ILE A 285 -7.23 -21.41 26.80
C ILE A 285 -7.81 -22.83 26.81
N ARG A 286 -7.10 -23.86 26.31
CA ARG A 286 -7.44 -25.27 26.63
C ARG A 286 -6.26 -26.22 26.86
N ASP A 287 -5.05 -25.97 26.35
CA ASP A 287 -4.00 -27.00 26.38
C ASP A 287 -2.64 -26.51 26.92
N CYS A 288 -2.60 -26.03 28.16
CA CYS A 288 -1.35 -26.09 28.94
C CYS A 288 -1.55 -27.06 30.11
N PRO A 289 -0.84 -28.22 30.13
CA PRO A 289 -0.81 -29.06 31.31
C PRO A 289 -0.12 -28.26 32.42
N LEU A 290 -0.88 -27.87 33.44
CA LEU A 290 -0.36 -27.35 34.70
C LEU A 290 0.63 -28.38 35.25
N GLN A 291 1.92 -28.13 35.03
CA GLN A 291 2.97 -28.74 35.85
C GLN A 291 2.84 -28.13 37.24
N LEU A 292 1.96 -28.69 38.06
CA LEU A 292 1.97 -28.51 39.50
C LEU A 292 3.35 -28.97 39.98
N LYS A 293 4.28 -28.04 40.18
CA LYS A 293 5.42 -28.25 41.09
C LYS A 293 4.83 -28.42 42.48
N ILE A 294 4.58 -29.67 42.86
CA ILE A 294 4.26 -30.05 44.24
C ILE A 294 5.44 -29.61 45.10
N LEU A 295 5.28 -28.51 45.84
CA LEU A 295 6.16 -28.19 46.97
C LEU A 295 5.92 -29.30 48.01
N SER A 296 6.87 -30.23 48.10
CA SER A 296 6.91 -31.21 49.19
C SER A 296 7.23 -30.46 50.49
N ILE A 297 6.20 -29.99 51.18
CA ILE A 297 6.31 -29.51 52.57
C ILE A 297 6.47 -30.75 53.44
N ARG A 298 7.70 -31.03 53.86
CA ARG A 298 7.97 -31.96 54.97
C ARG A 298 7.40 -31.35 56.25
N ILE A 299 6.21 -31.79 56.64
CA ILE A 299 5.71 -31.59 57.99
C ILE A 299 6.47 -32.59 58.87
N GLY A 300 7.34 -32.06 59.74
CA GLY A 300 8.01 -32.84 60.78
C GLY A 300 6.99 -33.29 61.82
N LEU A 301 6.85 -34.61 61.97
CA LEU A 301 6.20 -35.24 63.11
C LEU A 301 7.14 -35.14 64.33
N MET A 302 6.69 -34.45 65.37
CA MET A 302 7.13 -34.67 66.75
C MET A 302 5.95 -35.27 67.51
N PHE A 303 6.05 -36.57 67.81
CA PHE A 303 5.41 -37.24 68.93
C PHE A 303 6.35 -38.33 69.42
#